data_AF-A0A5J4YRI2-F1
#
_entry.id   AF-A0A5J4YRI2-F1
#
_cell.length_a   1.000
_cell.length_b   1.000
_cell.length_c   1.000
_cell.angle_alpha   90.00
_cell.angle_beta   90.00
_cell.angle_gamma   90.00
#
_symmetry.space_group_name_H-M   'P 1'
#
loop_
_entity.id
_entity.type
_entity.pdbx_description
1 polymer ?
#
loop_
_entity_poly.entity_id
_entity_poly.type
_entity_poly.pdbx_seq_one_letter_code
_entity_poly.pdbx_strand_id
1 'polypeptide(L)'
;MAFVGHAVSRVSVRRAGAVCMAAVEEDGRAASGSASGSAANVNRRAVLGGLIGVAAAVGVQGGVRDAQAGAGGAFSSTVFPKASFPDKLDMDKEALKDPKVQAGLKDLRKYRSALDKVLADFKADPQMDVAAKMRAEFSVSQLRNDLNSVNAVFDEETQKATDRVVRAIIQDIREIETAAVVKKGYERTPKKIEKTTGWITQMQNDFDKLLALY
;
A
#
# COMPACT_ATOMS: atom_id res chain seq x y z
N MET A 1 -58.24 -3.13 -5.50
CA MET A 1 -58.52 -4.50 -5.03
C MET A 1 -58.32 -5.46 -6.20
N ALA A 2 -57.25 -6.25 -6.20
CA ALA A 2 -57.17 -7.55 -6.88
C ALA A 2 -55.85 -8.21 -6.44
N PHE A 3 -56.00 -9.20 -5.58
CA PHE A 3 -54.99 -10.05 -4.97
C PHE A 3 -54.86 -11.29 -5.86
N VAL A 4 -53.67 -11.65 -6.35
CA VAL A 4 -53.38 -13.04 -6.76
C VAL A 4 -51.93 -13.34 -6.42
N GLY A 5 -51.75 -14.14 -5.37
CA GLY A 5 -50.49 -14.80 -5.02
C GLY A 5 -50.32 -16.16 -5.69
N HIS A 6 -49.25 -16.85 -5.28
CA HIS A 6 -48.70 -18.17 -5.61
C HIS A 6 -47.31 -18.04 -6.27
N ALA A 7 -46.26 -18.77 -5.89
CA ALA A 7 -46.15 -19.94 -5.03
C ALA A 7 -44.78 -20.00 -4.36
N VAL A 8 -44.80 -20.51 -3.13
CA VAL A 8 -43.66 -20.98 -2.34
C VAL A 8 -43.15 -22.29 -2.94
N SER A 9 -41.83 -22.46 -3.07
CA SER A 9 -41.22 -23.79 -3.07
C SER A 9 -39.94 -23.79 -2.25
N ARG A 10 -40.07 -24.28 -1.02
CA ARG A 10 -38.95 -24.63 -0.13
C ARG A 10 -38.56 -26.06 -0.46
N VAL A 11 -37.32 -26.29 -0.87
CA VAL A 11 -36.71 -27.62 -0.85
C VAL A 11 -35.84 -27.71 0.39
N SER A 12 -36.27 -28.57 1.31
CA SER A 12 -35.57 -28.96 2.53
C SER A 12 -35.42 -30.47 2.51
N VAL A 13 -34.20 -30.99 2.38
CA VAL A 13 -33.87 -32.40 2.73
C VAL A 13 -32.46 -32.52 3.32
N ARG A 14 -32.44 -32.66 4.66
CA ARG A 14 -31.76 -33.66 5.52
C ARG A 14 -30.24 -33.95 5.39
N ARG A 15 -29.49 -33.44 6.39
CA ARG A 15 -28.74 -34.13 7.49
C ARG A 15 -28.30 -35.61 7.31
N ALA A 16 -26.99 -35.88 7.50
CA ALA A 16 -26.32 -37.02 8.18
C ALA A 16 -24.81 -37.00 7.81
N GLY A 17 -23.77 -37.28 8.60
CA GLY A 17 -23.47 -37.57 10.02
C GLY A 17 -22.00 -37.09 10.27
N ALA A 18 -21.55 -36.65 11.45
CA ALA A 18 -21.24 -37.35 12.69
C ALA A 18 -20.05 -38.36 12.62
N VAL A 19 -19.06 -38.13 13.52
CA VAL A 19 -18.02 -39.03 14.11
C VAL A 19 -16.76 -39.25 13.23
N CYS A 20 -15.50 -39.12 13.65
CA CYS A 20 -14.76 -39.42 14.90
C CYS A 20 -13.74 -38.29 15.22
N MET A 21 -13.51 -37.78 16.44
CA MET A 21 -12.92 -38.37 17.66
C MET A 21 -11.61 -39.16 17.43
N ALA A 22 -10.48 -38.50 17.66
CA ALA A 22 -9.26 -39.10 18.20
C ALA A 22 -8.46 -38.01 18.93
N ALA A 23 -8.66 -37.94 20.25
CA ALA A 23 -7.73 -37.33 21.17
C ALA A 23 -6.51 -38.27 21.32
N VAL A 24 -5.31 -37.70 21.33
CA VAL A 24 -4.12 -38.35 21.90
C VAL A 24 -3.60 -37.39 22.97
N GLU A 25 -3.70 -37.89 24.19
CA GLU A 25 -3.28 -37.27 25.44
C GLU A 25 -1.78 -37.51 25.68
N GLU A 26 -1.25 -36.72 26.60
CA GLU A 26 0.16 -36.43 26.89
C GLU A 26 1.00 -37.60 27.41
N ASP A 27 2.32 -37.48 27.21
CA ASP A 27 3.40 -37.84 28.13
C ASP A 27 4.67 -37.18 27.52
N GLY A 28 5.54 -36.43 28.18
CA GLY A 28 5.81 -36.09 29.55
C GLY A 28 7.30 -35.71 29.61
N ARG A 29 7.67 -34.91 30.61
CA ARG A 29 9.00 -34.85 31.29
C ARG A 29 9.95 -33.67 31.01
N ALA A 30 10.28 -33.08 32.16
CA ALA A 30 11.54 -32.50 32.62
C ALA A 30 11.72 -30.97 32.52
N ALA A 31 11.42 -30.37 33.67
CA ALA A 31 12.07 -29.17 34.17
C ALA A 31 13.60 -29.31 34.27
N SER A 32 14.30 -28.20 34.02
CA SER A 32 15.45 -27.80 34.81
C SER A 32 15.47 -26.26 34.87
N GLY A 33 15.42 -25.72 36.09
CA GLY A 33 15.75 -24.32 36.35
C GLY A 33 17.24 -24.19 36.65
N SER A 34 17.81 -23.00 36.47
CA SER A 34 18.45 -22.26 37.58
C SER A 34 18.96 -20.88 37.17
N ALA A 35 18.71 -19.92 38.06
CA ALA A 35 19.53 -18.76 38.45
C ALA A 35 19.76 -17.57 37.48
N SER A 36 18.92 -16.54 37.67
CA SER A 36 19.27 -15.20 38.20
C SER A 36 20.74 -14.75 38.18
N GLY A 37 20.99 -13.65 37.45
CA GLY A 37 22.13 -12.75 37.62
C GLY A 37 21.80 -11.36 37.08
N SER A 38 22.00 -10.33 37.90
CA SER A 38 21.38 -9.01 37.84
C SER A 38 22.14 -7.98 36.97
N ALA A 39 21.42 -6.89 36.66
CA ALA A 39 21.90 -5.53 36.36
C ALA A 39 22.45 -5.21 34.95
N ALA A 40 21.54 -4.77 34.08
CA ALA A 40 21.70 -3.51 33.36
C ALA A 40 20.31 -3.03 32.89
N ASN A 41 19.64 -2.24 33.72
CA ASN A 41 18.44 -1.51 33.33
C ASN A 41 18.86 -0.39 32.37
N VAL A 42 19.15 -0.74 31.11
CA VAL A 42 19.36 0.23 30.05
C VAL A 42 18.01 0.74 29.62
N ASN A 43 17.70 1.92 30.14
CA ASN A 43 16.53 2.71 29.82
C ASN A 43 16.50 2.92 28.29
N ARG A 44 15.65 2.18 27.57
CA ARG A 44 15.53 2.27 26.09
C ARG A 44 15.14 3.66 25.60
N ARG A 45 14.73 4.55 26.52
CA ARG A 45 14.43 5.97 26.28
C ARG A 45 15.67 6.89 26.30
N ALA A 46 16.82 6.42 26.78
CA ALA A 46 18.05 7.22 26.84
C ALA A 46 18.85 7.19 25.52
N VAL A 47 18.60 6.22 24.64
CA VAL A 47 19.30 6.09 23.33
C VAL A 47 18.68 6.97 22.23
N LEU A 48 17.53 7.61 22.50
CA LEU A 48 16.85 8.52 21.57
C LEU A 48 16.95 10.00 21.95
N GLY A 49 17.77 10.35 22.95
CA GLY A 49 17.81 11.69 23.54
C GLY A 49 19.05 12.53 23.24
N GLY A 50 19.98 12.08 22.39
CA GLY A 50 21.27 12.74 22.20
C GLY A 50 21.63 12.98 20.74
N LEU A 51 21.20 14.12 20.19
CA LEU A 51 21.76 14.89 19.07
C LEU A 51 20.85 16.13 18.89
N ILE A 52 21.08 17.22 19.66
CA ILE A 52 21.70 18.48 19.20
C ILE A 52 20.96 19.08 17.98
N GLY A 53 20.25 20.21 18.00
CA GLY A 53 20.33 21.40 18.84
C GLY A 53 21.22 22.48 18.24
N VAL A 54 20.79 23.18 17.17
CA VAL A 54 21.16 24.59 16.87
C VAL A 54 20.04 25.23 16.03
N ALA A 55 19.29 26.16 16.63
CA ALA A 55 18.51 27.15 15.92
C ALA A 55 19.43 28.35 15.62
N ALA A 56 19.66 28.65 14.34
CA ALA A 56 20.26 29.90 13.90
C ALA A 56 19.34 30.51 12.84
N ALA A 57 18.67 31.58 13.23
CA ALA A 57 17.89 32.43 12.34
C ALA A 57 18.82 33.39 11.59
N VAL A 58 18.89 33.31 10.26
CA VAL A 58 19.38 34.38 9.37
C VAL A 58 18.63 34.33 8.05
N GLY A 59 18.00 35.46 7.68
CA GLY A 59 17.98 35.94 6.28
C GLY A 59 16.85 35.49 5.37
N VAL A 60 15.89 36.39 5.16
CA VAL A 60 14.86 36.40 4.12
C VAL A 60 15.48 36.42 2.72
N GLN A 61 15.03 35.57 1.79
CA GLN A 61 14.55 35.94 0.43
C GLN A 61 14.41 34.73 -0.51
N GLY A 62 13.30 34.69 -1.26
CA GLY A 62 13.23 34.02 -2.57
C GLY A 62 12.61 32.65 -2.56
N GLY A 63 11.36 32.56 -3.00
CA GLY A 63 10.60 31.32 -3.04
C GLY A 63 11.24 30.25 -3.92
N VAL A 64 11.49 29.11 -3.30
CA VAL A 64 11.22 27.81 -3.90
C VAL A 64 10.38 27.09 -2.87
N ARG A 65 9.15 26.74 -3.23
CA ARG A 65 8.35 25.81 -2.44
C ARG A 65 9.06 24.47 -2.52
N ASP A 66 9.99 24.22 -1.60
CA ASP A 66 10.47 22.87 -1.36
C ASP A 66 9.24 22.00 -1.11
N ALA A 67 9.07 21.00 -1.97
CA ALA A 67 8.00 20.05 -1.89
C ALA A 67 7.97 19.51 -0.46
N GLN A 68 6.91 19.85 0.26
CA GLN A 68 6.66 19.43 1.62
C GLN A 68 6.53 17.90 1.61
N ALA A 69 7.66 17.21 1.76
CA ALA A 69 7.73 15.82 2.11
C ALA A 69 7.20 15.70 3.55
N GLY A 70 5.87 15.77 3.69
CA GLY A 70 5.19 15.43 4.92
C GLY A 70 5.66 14.06 5.36
N ALA A 71 5.79 13.86 6.67
CA ALA A 71 6.42 12.71 7.35
C ALA A 71 5.99 11.28 6.89
N GLY A 72 5.07 11.14 5.92
CA GLY A 72 4.88 9.90 5.17
C GLY A 72 5.98 9.62 4.12
N GLY A 73 6.50 10.65 3.45
CA GLY A 73 7.55 10.50 2.44
C GLY A 73 8.88 10.04 3.03
N ALA A 74 9.22 10.48 4.25
CA ALA A 74 10.48 10.16 4.91
C ALA A 74 10.58 8.69 5.36
N PHE A 75 9.48 8.07 5.79
CA PHE A 75 9.48 6.65 6.16
C PHE A 75 9.56 5.75 4.91
N SER A 76 8.84 6.10 3.84
CA SER A 76 8.94 5.38 2.56
C SER A 76 10.32 5.52 1.92
N SER A 77 10.88 6.73 1.80
CA SER A 77 12.17 6.94 1.13
C SER A 77 13.37 6.32 1.86
N THR A 78 13.25 6.12 3.19
CA THR A 78 14.31 5.53 4.01
C THR A 78 14.24 4.00 4.01
N VAL A 79 13.04 3.41 3.88
CA VAL A 79 12.84 1.95 3.83
C VAL A 79 12.85 1.42 2.39
N PHE A 80 12.42 2.24 1.43
CA PHE A 80 12.42 2.00 -0.01
C PHE A 80 13.12 3.16 -0.71
N PRO A 81 14.44 3.07 -0.97
CA PRO A 81 15.13 4.10 -1.73
C PRO A 81 14.43 4.29 -3.07
N LYS A 82 14.31 5.53 -3.54
CA LYS A 82 13.73 5.86 -4.85
C LYS A 82 14.40 4.96 -5.89
N ALA A 83 13.62 4.05 -6.48
CA ALA A 83 14.12 3.19 -7.53
C ALA A 83 14.57 4.07 -8.71
N SER A 84 15.85 3.97 -9.05
CA SER A 84 16.36 4.44 -10.33
C SER A 84 16.41 3.24 -11.25
N PHE A 85 15.95 3.41 -12.49
CA PHE A 85 16.08 2.39 -13.51
C PHE A 85 17.53 2.31 -13.99
N PRO A 86 18.00 1.14 -14.45
CA PRO A 86 19.29 1.02 -15.10
C PRO A 86 19.33 1.88 -16.38
N ASP A 87 20.51 2.40 -16.73
CA ASP A 87 20.70 3.24 -17.94
C ASP A 87 20.46 2.48 -19.25
N LYS A 88 20.55 1.14 -19.20
CA LYS A 88 20.24 0.24 -20.30
C LYS A 88 19.00 -0.56 -19.93
N LEU A 89 17.94 -0.39 -20.71
CA LEU A 89 16.68 -1.10 -20.59
C LEU A 89 16.57 -2.08 -21.75
N ASP A 90 16.70 -3.37 -21.44
CA ASP A 90 16.49 -4.44 -22.40
C ASP A 90 15.07 -5.00 -22.22
N MET A 91 14.20 -4.69 -23.20
CA MET A 91 12.82 -5.16 -23.26
C MET A 91 12.63 -6.17 -24.38
N ASP A 92 11.95 -7.28 -24.07
CA ASP A 92 11.50 -8.23 -25.06
C ASP A 92 10.30 -7.66 -25.86
N LYS A 93 10.58 -7.29 -27.11
CA LYS A 93 9.59 -6.71 -28.04
C LYS A 93 8.54 -7.71 -28.51
N GLU A 94 8.81 -9.02 -28.43
CA GLU A 94 7.83 -10.06 -28.74
C GLU A 94 6.92 -10.28 -27.55
N ALA A 95 7.48 -10.36 -26.34
CA ALA A 95 6.70 -10.43 -25.10
C ALA A 95 5.80 -9.20 -24.91
N LEU A 96 6.25 -8.01 -25.32
CA LEU A 96 5.42 -6.79 -25.30
C LEU A 96 4.14 -6.94 -26.13
N LYS A 97 4.16 -7.72 -27.22
CA LYS A 97 2.99 -7.92 -28.09
C LYS A 97 2.00 -8.92 -27.52
N ASP A 98 2.34 -9.61 -26.43
CA ASP A 98 1.41 -10.54 -25.78
C ASP A 98 0.14 -9.79 -25.36
N PRO A 99 -1.06 -10.29 -25.72
CA PRO A 99 -2.32 -9.67 -25.36
C PRO A 99 -2.48 -9.47 -23.84
N LYS A 100 -1.87 -10.33 -23.00
CA LYS A 100 -1.89 -10.18 -21.55
C LYS A 100 -1.08 -8.98 -21.07
N VAL A 101 0.11 -8.76 -21.63
CA VAL A 101 0.95 -7.60 -21.31
C VAL A 101 0.27 -6.31 -21.76
N GLN A 102 -0.30 -6.30 -22.97
CA GLN A 102 -1.05 -5.15 -23.49
C GLN A 102 -2.30 -4.84 -22.65
N ALA A 103 -3.02 -5.87 -22.20
CA ALA A 103 -4.14 -5.71 -21.27
C ALA A 103 -3.67 -5.13 -19.93
N GLY A 104 -2.60 -5.67 -19.35
CA GLY A 104 -2.00 -5.17 -18.12
C GLY A 104 -1.60 -3.69 -18.25
N LEU A 105 -0.90 -3.30 -19.33
CA LEU A 105 -0.52 -1.91 -19.58
C LEU A 105 -1.73 -0.99 -19.70
N LYS A 106 -2.79 -1.44 -20.36
CA LYS A 106 -4.05 -0.67 -20.46
C LYS A 106 -4.66 -0.47 -19.08
N ASP A 107 -4.68 -1.50 -18.25
CA ASP A 107 -5.26 -1.41 -16.90
C ASP A 107 -4.38 -0.56 -15.96
N LEU A 108 -3.05 -0.64 -16.07
CA LEU A 108 -2.13 0.27 -15.35
C LEU A 108 -2.39 1.74 -15.71
N ARG A 109 -2.60 2.07 -16.99
CA ARG A 109 -2.97 3.43 -17.41
C ARG A 109 -4.33 3.86 -16.85
N LYS A 110 -5.30 2.94 -16.74
CA LYS A 110 -6.60 3.22 -16.09
C LYS A 110 -6.42 3.48 -14.60
N TYR A 111 -5.66 2.65 -13.88
CA TYR A 111 -5.37 2.87 -12.46
C TYR A 111 -4.70 4.23 -12.22
N ARG A 112 -3.74 4.59 -13.08
CA ARG A 112 -3.11 5.92 -13.03
C ARG A 112 -4.10 7.07 -13.23
N SER A 113 -5.02 6.92 -14.17
CA SER A 113 -6.08 7.90 -14.42
C SER A 113 -7.12 7.93 -13.28
N ALA A 114 -7.37 6.79 -12.63
CA ALA A 114 -8.25 6.70 -11.46
C ALA A 114 -7.65 7.47 -10.28
N LEU A 115 -6.33 7.45 -10.09
CA LEU A 115 -5.66 8.28 -9.08
C LEU A 115 -5.89 9.78 -9.30
N ASP A 116 -5.88 10.26 -10.55
CA ASP A 116 -6.21 11.68 -10.83
C ASP A 116 -7.62 12.03 -10.37
N LYS A 117 -8.59 11.15 -10.62
CA LYS A 117 -9.97 11.32 -10.17
C LYS A 117 -10.09 11.26 -8.65
N VAL A 118 -9.38 10.34 -7.99
CA VAL A 118 -9.37 10.26 -6.52
C VAL A 118 -8.78 11.54 -5.93
N LEU A 119 -7.68 12.05 -6.50
CA LEU A 119 -7.04 13.27 -6.05
C LEU A 119 -7.93 14.50 -6.28
N ALA A 120 -8.57 14.62 -7.45
CA ALA A 120 -9.48 15.70 -7.77
C ALA A 120 -10.68 15.73 -6.81
N ASP A 121 -11.32 14.57 -6.61
CA ASP A 121 -12.46 14.45 -5.70
C ASP A 121 -12.05 14.74 -4.26
N PHE A 122 -10.87 14.30 -3.82
CA PHE A 122 -10.37 14.58 -2.46
C PHE A 122 -10.03 16.05 -2.24
N LYS A 123 -9.58 16.75 -3.29
CA LYS A 123 -9.37 18.21 -3.23
C LYS A 123 -10.70 18.97 -3.20
N ALA A 124 -11.72 18.46 -3.87
CA ALA A 124 -13.06 19.05 -3.87
C ALA A 124 -13.80 18.79 -2.55
N ASP A 125 -13.72 17.57 -2.02
CA ASP A 125 -14.27 17.17 -0.73
C ASP A 125 -13.19 16.51 0.15
N PRO A 126 -12.50 17.30 1.00
CA PRO A 126 -11.48 16.79 1.91
C PRO A 126 -12.04 15.88 3.02
N GLN A 127 -13.36 15.77 3.20
CA GLN A 127 -13.97 14.91 4.21
C GLN A 127 -14.45 13.57 3.64
N MET A 128 -14.36 13.35 2.32
CA MET A 128 -14.77 12.09 1.68
C MET A 128 -14.04 10.86 2.26
N ASP A 129 -14.64 9.68 2.14
CA ASP A 129 -13.99 8.43 2.50
C ASP A 129 -13.05 7.94 1.39
N VAL A 130 -11.82 8.48 1.38
CA VAL A 130 -10.77 8.07 0.44
C VAL A 130 -10.46 6.58 0.57
N ALA A 131 -10.50 6.00 1.77
CA ALA A 131 -10.15 4.59 1.96
C ALA A 131 -11.20 3.67 1.32
N ALA A 132 -12.49 4.00 1.44
CA ALA A 132 -13.55 3.28 0.74
C ALA A 132 -13.38 3.39 -0.79
N LYS A 133 -13.10 4.59 -1.30
CA LYS A 133 -12.91 4.81 -2.74
C LYS A 133 -11.68 4.06 -3.28
N MET A 134 -10.55 4.09 -2.57
CA MET A 134 -9.35 3.34 -2.97
C MET A 134 -9.61 1.84 -3.02
N ARG A 135 -10.37 1.26 -2.08
CA ARG A 135 -10.70 -0.17 -2.11
C ARG A 135 -11.65 -0.55 -3.25
N ALA A 136 -12.52 0.36 -3.66
CA ALA A 136 -13.43 0.14 -4.78
C ALA A 136 -12.70 0.19 -6.14
N GLU A 137 -11.76 1.12 -6.30
CA GLU A 137 -11.05 1.36 -7.55
C GLU A 137 -9.80 0.46 -7.71
N PHE A 138 -9.16 0.05 -6.60
CA PHE A 138 -7.89 -0.69 -6.61
C PHE A 138 -8.04 -2.04 -5.93
N SER A 139 -8.28 -3.07 -6.74
CA SER A 139 -8.14 -4.46 -6.29
C SER A 139 -6.67 -4.83 -6.21
N VAL A 140 -6.13 -4.98 -4.98
CA VAL A 140 -4.71 -5.30 -4.76
C VAL A 140 -4.31 -6.62 -5.45
N SER A 141 -5.22 -7.58 -5.57
CA SER A 141 -4.96 -8.85 -6.25
C SER A 141 -4.78 -8.64 -7.76
N GLN A 142 -5.71 -7.94 -8.40
CA GLN A 142 -5.64 -7.64 -9.84
C GLN A 142 -4.43 -6.77 -10.16
N LEU A 143 -4.21 -5.70 -9.39
CA LEU A 143 -3.07 -4.81 -9.57
C LEU A 143 -1.73 -5.56 -9.51
N ARG A 144 -1.57 -6.52 -8.58
CA ARG A 144 -0.36 -7.36 -8.54
C ARG A 144 -0.21 -8.23 -9.77
N ASN A 145 -1.30 -8.85 -10.22
CA ASN A 145 -1.26 -9.69 -11.43
C ASN A 145 -0.88 -8.86 -12.66
N ASP A 146 -1.47 -7.68 -12.82
CA ASP A 146 -1.19 -6.78 -13.93
C ASP A 146 0.27 -6.31 -13.87
N LEU A 147 0.74 -5.84 -12.71
CA LEU A 147 2.13 -5.40 -12.51
C LEU A 147 3.15 -6.52 -12.78
N ASN A 148 2.89 -7.74 -12.31
CA ASN A 148 3.78 -8.89 -12.54
C ASN A 148 3.79 -9.30 -14.03
N SER A 149 2.64 -9.25 -14.69
CA SER A 149 2.55 -9.58 -16.13
C SER A 149 3.35 -8.62 -16.98
N VAL A 150 3.30 -7.34 -16.62
CA VAL A 150 3.97 -6.25 -17.30
C VAL A 150 5.47 -6.30 -17.00
N ASN A 151 5.88 -6.58 -15.76
CA ASN A 151 7.30 -6.72 -15.39
C ASN A 151 8.03 -7.87 -16.10
N ALA A 152 7.32 -8.93 -16.49
CA ALA A 152 7.92 -10.13 -17.09
C ALA A 152 8.60 -9.89 -18.46
N VAL A 153 8.37 -8.75 -19.10
CA VAL A 153 8.96 -8.40 -20.41
C VAL A 153 10.40 -7.89 -20.33
N PHE A 154 10.86 -7.52 -19.13
CA PHE A 154 12.19 -6.98 -18.92
C PHE A 154 13.22 -8.08 -18.69
N ASP A 155 14.50 -7.76 -18.87
CA ASP A 155 15.61 -8.60 -18.43
C ASP A 155 15.74 -8.64 -16.89
N GLU A 156 16.52 -9.57 -16.34
CA GLU A 156 16.61 -9.83 -14.89
C GLU A 156 17.06 -8.59 -14.09
N GLU A 157 17.98 -7.77 -14.62
CA GLU A 157 18.47 -6.60 -13.90
C GLU A 157 17.41 -5.51 -13.82
N THR A 158 16.74 -5.24 -14.94
CA THR A 158 15.62 -4.31 -14.99
C THR A 158 14.43 -4.82 -14.17
N GLN A 159 14.12 -6.11 -14.20
CA GLN A 159 13.08 -6.73 -13.37
C GLN A 159 13.30 -6.46 -11.87
N LYS A 160 14.55 -6.55 -11.39
CA LYS A 160 14.90 -6.25 -9.98
C LYS A 160 14.66 -4.79 -9.61
N ALA A 161 14.89 -3.86 -10.54
CA ALA A 161 14.61 -2.44 -10.33
C ALA A 161 13.10 -2.18 -10.32
N THR A 162 12.38 -2.71 -11.30
CA THR A 162 10.93 -2.58 -11.44
C THR A 162 10.18 -3.24 -10.29
N ASP A 163 10.64 -4.37 -9.76
CA ASP A 163 10.06 -5.02 -8.58
C ASP A 163 10.08 -4.14 -7.32
N ARG A 164 11.03 -3.22 -7.21
CA ARG A 164 11.04 -2.22 -6.12
C ARG A 164 9.90 -1.23 -6.30
N VAL A 165 9.67 -0.78 -7.53
CA VAL A 165 8.55 0.13 -7.87
C VAL A 165 7.21 -0.58 -7.66
N VAL A 166 7.07 -1.82 -8.12
CA VAL A 166 5.87 -2.64 -7.91
C VAL A 166 5.55 -2.76 -6.42
N ARG A 167 6.56 -3.07 -5.58
CA ARG A 167 6.37 -3.13 -4.12
C ARG A 167 5.99 -1.78 -3.52
N ALA A 168 6.59 -0.68 -3.98
CA ALA A 168 6.26 0.67 -3.54
C ALA A 168 4.78 1.01 -3.85
N ILE A 169 4.32 0.80 -5.09
CA ILE A 169 2.92 1.03 -5.50
C ILE A 169 1.94 0.26 -4.61
N ILE A 170 2.23 -1.01 -4.32
CA ILE A 170 1.39 -1.86 -3.47
C ILE A 170 1.40 -1.39 -2.00
N GLN A 171 2.51 -0.85 -1.52
CA GLN A 171 2.58 -0.28 -0.18
C GLN A 171 1.84 1.05 -0.08
N ASP A 172 1.95 1.90 -1.10
CA ASP A 172 1.29 3.21 -1.14
C ASP A 172 -0.23 3.09 -0.94
N ILE A 173 -0.87 2.05 -1.49
CA ILE A 173 -2.30 1.79 -1.23
C ILE A 173 -2.58 1.70 0.29
N ARG A 174 -1.76 0.94 1.03
CA ARG A 174 -1.94 0.77 2.48
C ARG A 174 -1.63 2.06 3.25
N GLU A 175 -0.65 2.82 2.78
CA GLU A 175 -0.27 4.10 3.39
C GLU A 175 -1.34 5.18 3.16
N ILE A 176 -1.97 5.21 1.97
CA ILE A 176 -3.11 6.08 1.66
C ILE A 176 -4.28 5.72 2.58
N GLU A 177 -4.63 4.44 2.69
CA GLU A 177 -5.71 3.98 3.58
C GLU A 177 -5.45 4.41 5.04
N THR A 178 -4.24 4.18 5.55
CA THR A 178 -3.87 4.54 6.93
C THR A 178 -3.87 6.05 7.14
N ALA A 179 -3.39 6.83 6.16
CA ALA A 179 -3.42 8.29 6.20
C ALA A 179 -4.85 8.84 6.16
N ALA A 180 -5.73 8.21 5.39
CA ALA A 180 -7.11 8.64 5.17
C ALA A 180 -8.05 8.35 6.36
N VAL A 181 -7.73 7.38 7.23
CA VAL A 181 -8.57 7.02 8.39
C VAL A 181 -8.74 8.21 9.34
N VAL A 182 -9.97 8.58 9.66
CA VAL A 182 -10.29 9.59 10.68
C VAL A 182 -11.21 8.98 11.71
N LYS A 183 -11.12 9.45 12.96
CA LYS A 183 -12.06 9.04 14.00
C LYS A 183 -13.45 9.57 13.65
N LYS A 184 -14.49 8.76 13.87
CA LYS A 184 -15.88 9.20 13.65
C LYS A 184 -16.17 10.45 14.47
N GLY A 185 -16.80 11.44 13.82
CA GLY A 185 -17.15 12.72 14.46
C GLY A 185 -16.02 13.75 14.52
N TYR A 186 -14.85 13.47 13.94
CA TYR A 186 -13.76 14.43 13.80
C TYR A 186 -13.54 14.77 12.33
N GLU A 187 -13.27 16.05 12.06
CA GLU A 187 -12.89 16.51 10.73
C GLU A 187 -11.40 16.27 10.46
N ARG A 188 -11.03 16.09 9.18
CA ARG A 188 -9.61 16.05 8.80
C ARG A 188 -8.93 17.39 9.08
N THR A 189 -7.78 17.30 9.74
CA THR A 189 -6.89 18.45 9.92
C THR A 189 -6.11 18.75 8.64
N PRO A 190 -5.65 19.99 8.42
CA PRO A 190 -4.85 20.36 7.25
C PRO A 190 -3.62 19.46 7.05
N LYS A 191 -2.90 19.14 8.14
CA LYS A 191 -1.75 18.21 8.11
C LYS A 191 -2.13 16.82 7.59
N LYS A 192 -3.34 16.34 7.89
CA LYS A 192 -3.81 15.04 7.41
C LYS A 192 -4.21 15.10 5.93
N ILE A 193 -4.84 16.20 5.49
CA ILE A 193 -5.14 16.44 4.08
C ILE A 193 -3.85 16.45 3.26
N GLU A 194 -2.83 17.18 3.71
CA GLU A 194 -1.51 17.20 3.07
C GLU A 194 -0.87 15.81 3.03
N LYS A 195 -0.92 15.05 4.13
CA LYS A 195 -0.37 13.68 4.18
C LYS A 195 -1.07 12.74 3.20
N THR A 196 -2.40 12.73 3.16
CA THR A 196 -3.17 11.89 2.23
C THR A 196 -2.92 12.31 0.78
N THR A 197 -2.90 13.61 0.50
CA THR A 197 -2.56 14.17 -0.83
C THR A 197 -1.16 13.75 -1.27
N GLY A 198 -0.18 13.83 -0.35
CA GLY A 198 1.20 13.44 -0.60
C GLY A 198 1.33 11.97 -0.99
N TRP A 199 0.64 11.07 -0.30
CA TRP A 199 0.64 9.65 -0.65
C TRP A 199 -0.04 9.34 -1.97
N ILE A 200 -1.17 9.97 -2.29
CA ILE A 200 -1.81 9.81 -3.60
C ILE A 200 -0.86 10.30 -4.71
N THR A 201 -0.20 11.44 -4.50
CA THR A 201 0.77 12.00 -5.46
C THR A 201 2.01 11.12 -5.61
N GLN A 202 2.49 10.52 -4.51
CA GLN A 202 3.60 9.57 -4.54
C GLN A 202 3.26 8.35 -5.40
N MET A 203 2.09 7.76 -5.18
CA MET A 203 1.61 6.62 -5.96
C MET A 203 1.49 6.98 -7.45
N GLN A 204 0.97 8.18 -7.78
CA GLN A 204 0.93 8.69 -9.16
C GLN A 204 2.33 8.74 -9.79
N ASN A 205 3.31 9.29 -9.08
CA ASN A 205 4.69 9.36 -9.56
C ASN A 205 5.30 7.97 -9.80
N ASP A 206 4.99 7.00 -8.94
CA ASP A 206 5.53 5.64 -9.09
C ASP A 206 4.88 4.89 -10.26
N PHE A 207 3.60 5.13 -10.55
CA PHE A 207 2.99 4.72 -11.82
C PHE A 207 3.60 5.43 -13.03
N ASP A 208 3.84 6.74 -12.95
CA ASP A 208 4.41 7.50 -14.07
C ASP A 208 5.82 7.02 -14.41
N LYS A 209 6.63 6.72 -13.40
CA LYS A 209 7.95 6.08 -13.57
C LYS A 209 7.85 4.72 -14.26
N LEU A 210 6.93 3.87 -13.80
CA LEU A 210 6.74 2.54 -14.38
C LEU A 210 6.27 2.62 -15.84
N LEU A 211 5.30 3.49 -16.13
CA LEU A 211 4.71 3.65 -17.45
C LEU A 211 5.67 4.33 -18.43
N ALA A 212 6.61 5.16 -17.96
CA ALA A 212 7.63 5.77 -18.80
C ALA A 212 8.62 4.76 -19.41
N LEU A 213 8.66 3.53 -18.91
CA LEU A 213 9.47 2.45 -19.49
C LEU A 213 8.87 1.85 -20.77
N TYR A 214 7.59 2.14 -21.06
CA TYR A 214 6.79 1.52 -22.13
C TYR A 214 6.36 2.53 -23.20
#